data_AF-A0A7S0QRT1-F1
#
_entry.id   AF-A0A7S0QRT1-F1
#
_cell.length_a   1.000
_cell.length_b   1.000
_cell.length_c   1.000
_cell.angle_alpha   90.00
_cell.angle_beta   90.00
_cell.angle_gamma   90.00
#
_symmetry.space_group_name_H-M   'P 1'
#
loop_
_entity.id
_entity.type
_entity.pdbx_description
1 polymer ?
#
loop_
_entity_poly.entity_id
_entity_poly.type
_entity_poly.pdbx_seq_one_letter_code
_entity_poly.pdbx_strand_id
1 'polypeptide(L)'
;DVELMNLCDRDNKNKSSSDMPAEKKTQGAETGIVWPKDKKGERSTTAAGKEIWASAFNAIGESDRAAALLAEKDFRHAYPQHLLELGKLGLKSRENALSIARAGLKSVRSVFQFVRDGEEMPFEAAIEKFGQLPTKFHTGVVVGSGTAAPPAIEIPLRGKTLVGQELTEQLDRWADYGCIEPDAAAAVKALAAAGPAALPLAGHCYILLGANSELGPMQTLLRMGATVIA
;
A
#
# COMPACT_ATOMS: atom_id res chain seq x y z
N ASP A 1 6.44 -1.57 -12.54
CA ASP A 1 6.60 -0.62 -13.66
C ASP A 1 5.29 -0.09 -14.25
N VAL A 2 4.31 0.28 -13.40
CA VAL A 2 3.13 1.04 -13.84
C VAL A 2 2.84 2.14 -12.82
N GLU A 3 3.11 3.38 -13.23
CA GLU A 3 2.41 4.63 -12.86
C GLU A 3 2.07 4.92 -11.38
N LEU A 4 3.01 4.75 -10.43
CA LEU A 4 2.89 5.38 -9.10
C LEU A 4 4.01 6.39 -8.77
N MET A 5 4.97 6.62 -9.67
CA MET A 5 6.10 7.55 -9.47
C MET A 5 5.90 8.96 -10.07
N ASN A 6 4.66 9.34 -10.41
CA ASN A 6 4.35 10.64 -11.02
C ASN A 6 3.84 11.71 -10.04
N LEU A 7 3.85 11.44 -8.74
CA LEU A 7 3.34 12.40 -7.74
C LEU A 7 4.34 13.51 -7.38
N CYS A 8 5.61 13.46 -7.79
CA CYS A 8 6.62 14.44 -7.35
C CYS A 8 7.31 15.25 -8.46
N ASP A 9 6.83 15.23 -9.72
CA ASP A 9 7.46 16.07 -10.76
C ASP A 9 6.53 16.49 -11.90
N ARG A 10 6.67 17.75 -12.32
CA ARG A 10 5.77 18.47 -13.23
C ARG A 10 6.19 18.42 -14.71
N ASP A 11 7.32 17.77 -15.02
CA ASP A 11 7.92 17.77 -16.35
C ASP A 11 7.75 16.43 -17.08
N ASN A 12 6.52 16.07 -17.46
CA ASN A 12 6.32 15.21 -18.64
C ASN A 12 4.86 15.23 -19.14
N LYS A 13 4.55 16.16 -20.05
CA LYS A 13 3.42 16.00 -20.97
C LYS A 13 3.93 15.30 -22.24
N ASN A 14 3.13 14.36 -22.72
CA ASN A 14 3.24 13.58 -23.96
C ASN A 14 4.20 12.39 -23.96
N LYS A 15 3.62 11.19 -23.94
CA LYS A 15 3.84 10.18 -24.98
C LYS A 15 2.65 9.22 -25.06
N SER A 16 1.98 9.26 -26.20
CA SER A 16 1.01 8.27 -26.68
C SER A 16 1.78 7.05 -27.18
N SER A 17 1.36 5.84 -26.80
CA SER A 17 1.73 4.61 -27.49
C SER A 17 0.48 3.76 -27.74
N SER A 18 -0.05 3.90 -28.95
CA SER A 18 -0.99 2.96 -29.56
C SER A 18 -0.27 1.68 -30.01
N ASP A 19 -1.05 0.60 -30.03
CA ASP A 19 -0.85 -0.68 -30.74
C ASP A 19 0.16 -1.69 -30.20
N MET A 20 -0.31 -2.51 -29.25
CA MET A 20 0.11 -3.92 -29.10
C MET A 20 -1.15 -4.79 -28.94
N PRO A 21 -1.29 -5.92 -29.66
CA PRO A 21 -2.44 -6.80 -29.54
C PRO A 21 -2.44 -7.48 -28.17
N ALA A 22 -3.57 -7.41 -27.46
CA ALA A 22 -3.72 -8.00 -26.14
C ALA A 22 -3.70 -9.54 -26.21
N GLU A 23 -2.60 -10.14 -25.77
CA GLU A 23 -2.57 -11.58 -25.46
C GLU A 23 -3.57 -11.87 -24.34
N LYS A 24 -4.53 -12.75 -24.63
CA LYS A 24 -5.51 -13.25 -23.67
C LYS A 24 -4.77 -14.15 -22.67
N LYS A 25 -4.26 -13.56 -21.58
CA LYS A 25 -3.74 -14.34 -20.44
C LYS A 25 -4.82 -15.29 -19.97
N THR A 26 -4.61 -16.59 -20.11
CA THR A 26 -5.40 -17.62 -19.44
C THR A 26 -5.19 -17.43 -17.95
N GLN A 27 -6.11 -16.73 -17.29
CA GLN A 27 -6.12 -16.62 -15.84
C GLN A 27 -6.26 -18.04 -15.27
N GLY A 28 -5.27 -18.46 -14.47
CA GLY A 28 -5.41 -19.67 -13.67
C GLY A 28 -6.68 -19.59 -12.82
N ALA A 29 -7.23 -20.74 -12.42
CA ALA A 29 -8.41 -20.78 -11.57
C ALA A 29 -8.21 -19.88 -10.34
N GLU A 30 -9.16 -18.97 -10.08
CA GLU A 30 -9.09 -18.05 -8.95
C GLU A 30 -8.92 -18.86 -7.65
N THR A 31 -8.06 -18.40 -6.75
CA THR A 31 -7.88 -19.00 -5.42
C THR A 31 -7.44 -17.91 -4.44
N GLY A 32 -7.99 -17.93 -3.22
CA GLY A 32 -7.76 -16.96 -2.17
C GLY A 32 -8.87 -15.92 -2.04
N ILE A 33 -8.54 -14.80 -1.40
CA ILE A 33 -9.45 -13.66 -1.25
C ILE A 33 -9.61 -12.98 -2.60
N VAL A 34 -10.86 -12.76 -3.02
CA VAL A 34 -11.19 -12.12 -4.29
C VAL A 34 -12.19 -10.98 -4.07
N TRP A 35 -12.16 -10.01 -4.98
CA TRP A 35 -13.16 -8.94 -5.04
C TRP A 35 -14.55 -9.52 -5.32
N PRO A 36 -15.64 -8.90 -4.85
CA PRO A 36 -16.98 -9.30 -5.26
C PRO A 36 -17.14 -9.10 -6.78
N LYS A 37 -18.03 -9.91 -7.36
CA LYS A 37 -18.51 -9.70 -8.72
C LYS A 37 -19.51 -8.55 -8.74
N ASP A 38 -19.44 -7.71 -9.76
CA ASP A 38 -20.44 -6.68 -10.02
C ASP A 38 -21.69 -7.28 -10.67
N LYS A 39 -22.64 -6.41 -11.08
CA LYS A 39 -23.88 -6.83 -11.76
C LYS A 39 -23.64 -7.50 -13.12
N LYS A 40 -22.45 -7.35 -13.72
CA LYS A 40 -22.05 -7.99 -14.98
C LYS A 40 -21.33 -9.33 -14.73
N GLY A 41 -21.08 -9.69 -13.47
CA GLY A 41 -20.34 -10.89 -13.11
C GLY A 41 -18.83 -10.70 -13.09
N GLU A 42 -18.33 -9.46 -13.25
CA GLU A 42 -16.89 -9.16 -13.29
C GLU A 42 -16.38 -8.73 -11.92
N ARG A 43 -15.15 -9.13 -11.57
CA ARG A 43 -14.50 -8.70 -10.32
C ARG A 43 -14.30 -7.19 -10.34
N SER A 44 -14.82 -6.49 -9.32
CA SER A 44 -14.78 -5.03 -9.30
C SER A 44 -14.21 -4.47 -7.99
N THR A 45 -13.03 -3.87 -8.08
CA THR A 45 -12.39 -3.15 -6.98
C THR A 45 -13.12 -1.85 -6.65
N THR A 46 -13.65 -1.16 -7.66
CA THR A 46 -14.36 0.11 -7.50
C THR A 46 -15.66 -0.04 -6.71
N ALA A 47 -16.50 -1.00 -7.09
CA ALA A 47 -17.76 -1.27 -6.37
C ALA A 47 -17.49 -1.62 -4.90
N ALA A 48 -16.54 -2.53 -4.66
CA ALA A 48 -16.14 -2.92 -3.32
C ALA A 48 -15.63 -1.74 -2.49
N GLY A 49 -14.71 -0.94 -3.04
CA GLY A 49 -14.14 0.23 -2.37
C GLY A 49 -15.21 1.25 -1.98
N LYS A 50 -16.16 1.53 -2.89
CA LYS A 50 -17.27 2.44 -2.61
C LYS A 50 -18.18 1.93 -1.49
N GLU A 51 -18.52 0.65 -1.48
CA GLU A 51 -19.37 0.06 -0.44
C GLU A 51 -18.71 0.14 0.95
N ILE A 52 -17.41 -0.13 1.01
CA ILE A 52 -16.62 -0.05 2.24
C ILE A 52 -16.59 1.39 2.77
N TRP A 53 -16.32 2.37 1.91
CA TRP A 53 -16.25 3.77 2.32
C TRP A 53 -17.64 4.35 2.62
N ALA A 54 -18.68 3.93 1.90
CA ALA A 54 -20.05 4.31 2.20
C ALA A 54 -20.47 3.81 3.59
N SER A 55 -20.10 2.57 3.95
CA SER A 55 -20.30 2.02 5.29
C SER A 55 -19.59 2.86 6.36
N ALA A 56 -18.39 3.35 6.06
CA ALA A 56 -17.63 4.21 6.96
C ALA A 56 -18.27 5.60 7.14
N PHE A 57 -18.78 6.23 6.07
CA PHE A 57 -19.56 7.47 6.18
C PHE A 57 -20.86 7.29 6.99
N ASN A 58 -21.60 6.21 6.71
CA ASN A 58 -22.85 5.92 7.42
C ASN A 58 -22.64 5.73 8.93
N ALA A 59 -21.49 5.16 9.33
CA ALA A 59 -21.17 4.92 10.74
C ALA A 59 -21.03 6.19 11.60
N ILE A 60 -20.85 7.35 10.96
CA ILE A 60 -20.77 8.65 11.63
C ILE A 60 -21.93 9.59 11.23
N GLY A 61 -23.01 9.04 10.65
CA GLY A 61 -24.21 9.79 10.29
C GLY A 61 -24.12 10.60 8.98
N GLU A 62 -23.11 10.37 8.15
CA GLU A 62 -22.87 11.12 6.90
C GLU A 62 -23.50 10.39 5.69
N SER A 63 -24.77 9.99 5.80
CA SER A 63 -25.47 9.18 4.79
C SER A 63 -25.57 9.83 3.41
N ASP A 64 -25.69 11.16 3.36
CA ASP A 64 -25.72 11.90 2.09
C ASP A 64 -24.39 11.79 1.34
N ARG A 65 -23.27 11.81 2.07
CA ARG A 65 -21.93 11.61 1.49
C ARG A 65 -21.72 10.18 1.03
N ALA A 66 -22.24 9.20 1.78
CA ALA A 66 -22.26 7.81 1.38
C ALA A 66 -23.04 7.61 0.06
N ALA A 67 -24.21 8.24 -0.07
CA ALA A 67 -25.02 8.19 -1.28
C ALA A 67 -24.31 8.85 -2.48
N ALA A 68 -23.68 10.02 -2.27
CA ALA A 68 -22.90 10.70 -3.31
C ALA A 68 -21.72 9.84 -3.81
N LEU A 69 -20.96 9.24 -2.89
CA LEU A 69 -19.86 8.32 -3.21
C LEU A 69 -20.34 7.11 -4.05
N LEU A 70 -21.47 6.52 -3.69
CA LEU A 70 -22.03 5.38 -4.42
C LEU A 70 -22.45 5.79 -5.84
N ALA A 71 -23.04 6.98 -5.98
CA ALA A 71 -23.52 7.54 -7.26
C ALA A 71 -22.41 8.05 -8.19
N GLU A 72 -21.18 8.27 -7.68
CA GLU A 72 -20.05 8.77 -8.46
C GLU A 72 -19.77 7.90 -9.70
N LYS A 73 -19.64 8.47 -10.89
CA LYS A 73 -19.38 7.69 -12.11
C LYS A 73 -17.90 7.62 -12.44
N ASP A 74 -17.16 8.69 -12.18
CA ASP A 74 -15.74 8.79 -12.42
C ASP A 74 -14.94 8.62 -11.12
N PHE A 75 -15.11 7.45 -10.51
CA PHE A 75 -14.52 7.15 -9.21
C PHE A 75 -12.99 7.25 -9.25
N ARG A 76 -12.35 6.89 -10.36
CA ARG A 76 -10.89 6.90 -10.50
C ARG A 76 -10.28 8.28 -10.24
N HIS A 77 -10.97 9.35 -10.61
CA HIS A 77 -10.48 10.72 -10.42
C HIS A 77 -11.10 11.39 -9.18
N ALA A 78 -12.30 10.99 -8.77
CA ALA A 78 -13.02 11.61 -7.64
C ALA A 78 -12.72 10.98 -6.27
N TYR A 79 -12.19 9.76 -6.21
CA TYR A 79 -11.94 9.09 -4.92
C TYR A 79 -11.04 9.88 -3.95
N PRO A 80 -9.99 10.63 -4.38
CA PRO A 80 -9.14 11.34 -3.44
C PRO A 80 -9.91 12.36 -2.61
N GLN A 81 -10.89 13.05 -3.22
CA GLN A 81 -11.73 14.03 -2.54
C GLN A 81 -12.66 13.34 -1.53
N HIS A 82 -13.30 12.22 -1.90
CA HIS A 82 -14.12 11.47 -0.95
C HIS A 82 -13.30 10.97 0.25
N LEU A 83 -12.10 10.45 -0.01
CA LEU A 83 -11.21 9.96 1.05
C LEU A 83 -10.72 11.10 1.95
N LEU A 84 -10.36 12.25 1.38
CA LEU A 84 -9.97 13.44 2.13
C LEU A 84 -11.09 13.91 3.06
N GLU A 85 -12.32 13.96 2.55
CA GLU A 85 -13.48 14.35 3.34
C GLU A 85 -13.78 13.36 4.48
N LEU A 86 -13.71 12.05 4.22
CA LEU A 86 -13.83 11.02 5.25
C LEU A 86 -12.73 11.16 6.32
N GLY A 87 -11.49 11.44 5.89
CA GLY A 87 -10.37 11.72 6.78
C GLY A 87 -10.59 12.94 7.67
N LYS A 88 -11.01 14.08 7.10
CA LYS A 88 -11.36 15.29 7.86
C LYS A 88 -12.43 15.02 8.90
N LEU A 89 -13.45 14.22 8.56
CA LEU A 89 -14.51 13.82 9.49
C LEU A 89 -14.00 12.93 10.62
N GLY A 90 -13.08 12.02 10.32
CA GLY A 90 -12.37 11.21 11.31
C GLY A 90 -11.53 12.06 12.27
N LEU A 91 -10.90 13.12 11.78
CA LEU A 91 -10.08 14.02 12.60
C LEU A 91 -10.89 14.89 13.57
N LYS A 92 -12.22 15.00 13.41
CA LYS A 92 -13.08 15.77 14.32
C LYS A 92 -13.16 15.17 15.72
N SER A 93 -13.00 13.85 15.86
CA SER A 93 -13.02 13.19 17.17
C SER A 93 -12.40 11.79 17.13
N ARG A 94 -11.87 11.33 18.27
CA ARG A 94 -11.42 9.94 18.44
C ARG A 94 -12.53 8.93 18.13
N GLU A 95 -13.76 9.26 18.51
CA GLU A 95 -14.93 8.40 18.27
C GLU A 95 -15.19 8.22 16.77
N ASN A 96 -15.19 9.32 15.99
CA ASN A 96 -15.38 9.26 14.55
C ASN A 96 -14.30 8.40 13.89
N ALA A 97 -13.03 8.63 14.23
CA ALA A 97 -11.92 7.85 13.69
C ALA A 97 -12.08 6.34 13.94
N LEU A 98 -12.46 5.94 15.17
CA LEU A 98 -12.68 4.54 15.51
C LEU A 98 -13.93 3.96 14.84
N SER A 99 -15.03 4.72 14.74
CA SER A 99 -16.27 4.27 14.09
C SER A 99 -16.08 4.05 12.60
N ILE A 100 -15.42 4.99 11.90
CA ILE A 100 -15.01 4.87 10.49
C ILE A 100 -14.18 3.60 10.28
N ALA A 101 -13.12 3.41 11.07
CA ALA A 101 -12.22 2.27 10.92
C ALA A 101 -12.93 0.92 11.18
N ARG A 102 -13.74 0.84 12.23
CA ARG A 102 -14.50 -0.39 12.57
C ARG A 102 -15.54 -0.72 11.50
N ALA A 103 -16.30 0.26 11.05
CA ALA A 103 -17.33 0.04 10.03
C ALA A 103 -16.73 -0.34 8.68
N GLY A 104 -15.64 0.32 8.27
CA GLY A 104 -14.90 -0.05 7.06
C GLY A 104 -14.35 -1.47 7.13
N LEU A 105 -13.69 -1.84 8.24
CA LEU A 105 -13.17 -3.20 8.42
C LEU A 105 -14.28 -4.27 8.47
N LYS A 106 -15.42 -3.96 9.11
CA LYS A 106 -16.58 -4.84 9.10
C LYS A 106 -17.14 -5.01 7.68
N SER A 107 -17.19 -3.94 6.90
CA SER A 107 -17.64 -4.00 5.50
C SER A 107 -16.68 -4.80 4.62
N VAL A 108 -15.35 -4.69 4.82
CA VAL A 108 -14.37 -5.56 4.15
C VAL A 108 -14.72 -7.04 4.38
N ARG A 109 -15.01 -7.42 5.62
CA ARG A 109 -15.38 -8.80 5.95
C ARG A 109 -16.63 -9.32 5.24
N SER A 110 -17.60 -8.44 4.98
CA SER A 110 -18.84 -8.79 4.29
C SER A 110 -18.75 -8.73 2.77
N VAL A 111 -17.95 -7.81 2.23
CA VAL A 111 -17.88 -7.53 0.79
C VAL A 111 -17.01 -8.54 0.05
N PHE A 112 -15.87 -8.90 0.65
CA PHE A 112 -14.93 -9.81 0.00
C PHE A 112 -15.48 -11.24 -0.08
N GLN A 113 -15.08 -11.93 -1.14
CA GLN A 113 -15.35 -13.36 -1.32
C GLN A 113 -14.04 -14.12 -1.19
N PHE A 114 -14.14 -15.43 -1.05
CA PHE A 114 -13.02 -16.35 -0.97
C PHE A 114 -13.25 -17.51 -1.91
N VAL A 115 -12.25 -17.85 -2.72
CA VAL A 115 -12.27 -18.98 -3.63
C VAL A 115 -11.26 -20.03 -3.19
N ARG A 116 -11.68 -21.28 -3.08
CA ARG A 116 -10.77 -22.42 -2.87
C ARG A 116 -11.37 -23.66 -3.51
N ASP A 117 -10.54 -24.40 -4.23
CA ASP A 117 -10.94 -25.61 -4.95
C ASP A 117 -12.13 -25.39 -5.92
N GLY A 118 -12.23 -24.18 -6.47
CA GLY A 118 -13.30 -23.78 -7.39
C GLY A 118 -14.61 -23.34 -6.73
N GLU A 119 -14.74 -23.45 -5.40
CA GLU A 119 -15.91 -22.95 -4.66
C GLU A 119 -15.69 -21.50 -4.21
N GLU A 120 -16.67 -20.63 -4.50
CA GLU A 120 -16.71 -19.25 -4.01
C GLU A 120 -17.65 -19.14 -2.80
N MET A 121 -17.22 -18.48 -1.73
CA MET A 121 -18.02 -18.22 -0.54
C MET A 121 -17.71 -16.85 0.08
N PRO A 122 -18.61 -16.29 0.91
CA PRO A 122 -18.32 -15.08 1.65
C PRO A 122 -17.06 -15.22 2.50
N PHE A 123 -16.23 -14.17 2.55
CA PHE A 123 -14.96 -14.21 3.26
C PHE A 123 -15.10 -14.55 4.76
N GLU A 124 -16.13 -14.02 5.44
CA GLU A 124 -16.40 -14.37 6.84
C GLU A 124 -16.65 -15.88 7.02
N ALA A 125 -17.43 -16.51 6.14
CA ALA A 125 -17.68 -17.94 6.18
C ALA A 125 -16.40 -18.76 5.90
N ALA A 126 -15.51 -18.25 5.04
CA ALA A 126 -14.21 -18.86 4.82
C ALA A 126 -13.31 -18.81 6.06
N ILE A 127 -13.35 -17.72 6.84
CA ILE A 127 -12.63 -17.64 8.13
C ILE A 127 -13.16 -18.71 9.09
N GLU A 128 -14.47 -18.90 9.19
CA GLU A 128 -15.05 -19.93 10.07
C GLU A 128 -14.69 -21.35 9.61
N LYS A 129 -14.79 -21.63 8.30
CA LYS A 129 -14.55 -22.94 7.70
C LYS A 129 -13.07 -23.33 7.69
N PHE A 130 -12.17 -22.36 7.44
CA PHE A 130 -10.75 -22.62 7.19
C PHE A 130 -9.79 -21.94 8.16
N GLY A 131 -10.27 -21.10 9.09
CA GLY A 131 -9.43 -20.35 10.03
C GLY A 131 -8.66 -21.25 10.99
N GLN A 132 -9.11 -22.48 11.18
CA GLN A 132 -8.34 -23.53 11.85
C GLN A 132 -7.50 -24.26 10.80
N LEU A 133 -6.28 -23.79 10.58
CA LEU A 133 -5.37 -24.43 9.64
C LEU A 133 -4.88 -25.78 10.20
N PRO A 134 -5.09 -26.91 9.50
CA PRO A 134 -4.61 -28.22 9.94
C PRO A 134 -3.09 -28.35 9.79
N THR A 135 -2.47 -27.53 8.95
CA THR A 135 -1.04 -27.51 8.67
C THR A 135 -0.31 -26.55 9.62
N LYS A 136 0.77 -27.06 10.23
CA LYS A 136 1.70 -26.23 10.98
C LYS A 136 2.52 -25.40 9.99
N PHE A 137 2.58 -24.09 10.21
CA PHE A 137 3.56 -23.27 9.51
C PHE A 137 4.97 -23.69 9.92
N HIS A 138 5.91 -23.62 8.99
CA HIS A 138 7.32 -23.83 9.24
C HIS A 138 8.08 -22.55 8.92
N THR A 139 9.09 -22.25 9.72
CA THR A 139 9.97 -21.10 9.49
C THR A 139 11.12 -21.53 8.58
N GLY A 140 11.19 -20.94 7.39
CA GLY A 140 12.40 -20.96 6.58
C GLY A 140 13.34 -19.86 7.03
N VAL A 141 14.63 -20.16 7.18
CA VAL A 141 15.66 -19.17 7.51
C VAL A 141 16.63 -19.08 6.35
N VAL A 142 16.83 -17.88 5.82
CA VAL A 142 17.85 -17.59 4.80
C VAL A 142 18.87 -16.65 5.42
N VAL A 143 20.12 -17.09 5.51
CA VAL A 143 21.23 -16.29 6.02
C VAL A 143 21.95 -15.67 4.84
N GLY A 144 21.92 -14.34 4.74
CA GLY A 144 22.66 -13.60 3.72
C GLY A 144 24.17 -13.69 3.96
N SER A 145 24.96 -13.67 2.89
CA SER A 145 26.43 -13.68 2.94
C SER A 145 27.07 -12.29 2.82
N GLY A 146 26.27 -11.22 2.88
CA GLY A 146 26.76 -9.84 2.80
C GLY A 146 27.49 -9.44 4.08
N THR A 147 28.64 -8.79 3.94
CA THR A 147 29.58 -8.55 5.07
C THR A 147 29.71 -7.09 5.49
N ALA A 148 29.11 -6.14 4.77
CA ALA A 148 29.21 -4.72 5.11
C ALA A 148 27.92 -3.96 4.81
N ALA A 149 27.55 -3.05 5.72
CA ALA A 149 26.63 -1.98 5.42
C ALA A 149 27.16 -1.16 4.21
N PRO A 150 26.28 -0.51 3.43
CA PRO A 150 26.74 0.34 2.34
C PRO A 150 27.73 1.41 2.83
N PRO A 151 28.60 1.92 1.96
CA PRO A 151 29.58 2.95 2.34
C PRO A 151 28.93 4.32 2.59
N ALA A 152 27.73 4.55 2.07
CA ALA A 152 26.97 5.79 2.20
C ALA A 152 25.47 5.50 2.27
N ILE A 153 24.70 6.49 2.71
CA ILE A 153 23.25 6.49 2.55
C ILE A 153 22.95 6.87 1.11
N GLU A 154 22.19 6.02 0.43
CA GLU A 154 21.88 6.17 -0.98
C GLU A 154 20.39 5.93 -1.23
N ILE A 155 19.80 6.69 -2.15
CA ILE A 155 18.41 6.50 -2.59
C ILE A 155 18.40 6.30 -4.11
N PRO A 156 18.02 5.11 -4.61
CA PRO A 156 17.82 4.91 -6.03
C PRO A 156 16.57 5.67 -6.50
N LEU A 157 16.73 6.51 -7.52
CA LEU A 157 15.66 7.29 -8.12
C LEU A 157 15.82 7.28 -9.65
N ARG A 158 14.86 6.67 -10.36
CA ARG A 158 14.78 6.67 -11.84
C ARG A 158 16.10 6.26 -12.53
N GLY A 159 16.74 5.20 -12.04
CA GLY A 159 18.00 4.69 -12.58
C GLY A 159 19.24 5.47 -12.18
N LYS A 160 19.11 6.50 -11.34
CA LYS A 160 20.23 7.19 -10.67
C LYS A 160 20.29 6.79 -9.20
N THR A 161 21.46 6.88 -8.61
CA THR A 161 21.66 6.67 -7.17
C THR A 161 22.03 7.99 -6.54
N LEU A 162 21.10 8.58 -5.78
CA LEU A 162 21.31 9.85 -5.11
C LEU A 162 22.12 9.65 -3.84
N VAL A 163 23.19 10.44 -3.67
CA VAL A 163 24.08 10.42 -2.51
C VAL A 163 24.52 11.84 -2.14
N GLY A 164 24.98 12.02 -0.90
CA GLY A 164 25.62 13.27 -0.46
C GLY A 164 24.78 14.53 -0.71
N GLN A 165 25.36 15.49 -1.43
CA GLN A 165 24.70 16.77 -1.73
C GLN A 165 23.50 16.60 -2.67
N GLU A 166 23.59 15.74 -3.69
CA GLU A 166 22.49 15.52 -4.64
C GLU A 166 21.24 14.96 -3.91
N LEU A 167 21.47 14.05 -2.96
CA LEU A 167 20.42 13.53 -2.08
C LEU A 167 19.82 14.63 -1.20
N THR A 168 20.67 15.47 -0.60
CA THR A 168 20.25 16.60 0.25
C THR A 168 19.33 17.56 -0.52
N GLU A 169 19.76 17.99 -1.70
CA GLU A 169 18.98 18.91 -2.55
C GLU A 169 17.66 18.27 -3.03
N GLN A 170 17.66 16.97 -3.31
CA GLN A 170 16.42 16.27 -3.68
C GLN A 170 15.45 16.18 -2.49
N LEU A 171 15.95 15.96 -1.27
CA LEU A 171 15.12 15.94 -0.06
C LEU A 171 14.50 17.31 0.22
N ASP A 172 15.23 18.39 -0.03
CA ASP A 172 14.69 19.75 0.06
C ASP A 172 13.56 19.96 -0.96
N ARG A 173 13.77 19.59 -2.23
CA ARG A 173 12.72 19.66 -3.26
C ARG A 173 11.47 18.86 -2.89
N TRP A 174 11.64 17.66 -2.34
CA TRP A 174 10.50 16.84 -1.92
C TRP A 174 9.78 17.42 -0.71
N ALA A 175 10.49 18.02 0.24
CA ALA A 175 9.87 18.68 1.39
C ALA A 175 9.09 19.93 0.94
N ASP A 176 9.67 20.76 0.07
CA ASP A 176 9.02 21.96 -0.47
C ASP A 176 7.76 21.62 -1.29
N TYR A 177 7.80 20.54 -2.06
CA TYR A 177 6.65 20.05 -2.80
C TYR A 177 5.58 19.42 -1.88
N GLY A 178 5.97 18.89 -0.72
CA GLY A 178 5.11 18.14 0.19
C GLY A 178 5.05 16.64 -0.10
N CYS A 179 6.03 16.07 -0.81
CA CYS A 179 6.16 14.62 -1.01
C CYS A 179 6.70 13.90 0.24
N ILE A 180 7.43 14.60 1.10
CA ILE A 180 7.97 14.10 2.37
C ILE A 180 7.77 15.17 3.44
N GLU A 181 7.53 14.76 4.68
CA GLU A 181 7.46 15.70 5.80
C GLU A 181 8.84 16.33 6.05
N PRO A 182 8.91 17.64 6.39
CA PRO A 182 10.18 18.34 6.57
C PRO A 182 11.11 17.71 7.62
N ASP A 183 10.56 17.15 8.69
CA ASP A 183 11.31 16.47 9.75
C ASP A 183 11.84 15.10 9.28
N ALA A 184 11.08 14.35 8.51
CA ALA A 184 11.55 13.12 7.86
C ALA A 184 12.69 13.42 6.89
N ALA A 185 12.58 14.47 6.07
CA ALA A 185 13.68 14.93 5.20
C ALA A 185 14.92 15.32 6.01
N ALA A 186 14.74 16.04 7.12
CA ALA A 186 15.83 16.42 8.02
C ALA A 186 16.52 15.20 8.63
N ALA A 187 15.77 14.19 9.06
CA ALA A 187 16.32 12.95 9.61
C ALA A 187 17.17 12.18 8.59
N VAL A 188 16.70 12.07 7.34
CA VAL A 188 17.46 11.42 6.26
C VAL A 188 18.74 12.20 5.94
N LYS A 189 18.69 13.54 5.91
CA LYS A 189 19.87 14.39 5.71
C LYS A 189 20.90 14.21 6.82
N ALA A 190 20.45 14.19 8.08
CA ALA A 190 21.33 13.95 9.23
C ALA A 190 22.00 12.59 9.17
N LEU A 191 21.24 11.55 8.79
CA LEU A 191 21.78 10.21 8.60
C LEU A 191 22.77 10.13 7.43
N ALA A 192 22.48 10.80 6.31
CA ALA A 192 23.38 10.86 5.16
C ALA A 192 24.71 11.54 5.51
N ALA A 193 24.69 12.59 6.34
CA ALA A 193 25.88 13.27 6.82
C ALA A 193 26.68 12.42 7.84
N ALA A 194 26.00 11.72 8.74
CA ALA A 194 26.63 10.87 9.76
C ALA A 194 27.12 9.52 9.19
N GLY A 195 26.56 9.10 8.06
CA GLY A 195 26.88 7.86 7.38
C GLY A 195 26.17 6.62 7.97
N PRO A 196 26.26 5.46 7.28
CA PRO A 196 25.49 4.27 7.65
C PRO A 196 25.81 3.68 9.03
N ALA A 197 27.02 3.92 9.55
CA ALA A 197 27.41 3.49 10.89
C ALA A 197 26.60 4.17 12.01
N ALA A 198 25.99 5.34 11.74
CA ALA A 198 25.10 6.01 12.68
C ALA A 198 23.72 5.34 12.80
N LEU A 199 23.41 4.38 11.93
CA LEU A 199 22.20 3.54 12.01
C LEU A 199 22.58 2.06 11.92
N PRO A 200 23.18 1.50 12.98
CA PRO A 200 23.54 0.09 13.01
C PRO A 200 22.26 -0.74 13.14
N LEU A 201 21.83 -1.41 12.06
CA LEU A 201 20.66 -2.29 12.10
C LEU A 201 21.02 -3.77 12.35
N ALA A 202 22.31 -4.10 12.35
CA ALA A 202 22.79 -5.42 12.74
C ALA A 202 22.31 -5.79 14.15
N GLY A 203 21.70 -6.97 14.29
CA GLY A 203 21.12 -7.44 15.55
C GLY A 203 19.69 -6.94 15.84
N HIS A 204 19.15 -6.05 15.00
CA HIS A 204 17.74 -5.65 15.08
C HIS A 204 16.86 -6.56 14.22
N CYS A 205 15.66 -6.87 14.73
CA CYS A 205 14.66 -7.68 14.03
C CYS A 205 13.46 -6.83 13.66
N TYR A 206 13.06 -6.90 12.38
CA TYR A 206 11.89 -6.19 11.83
C TYR A 206 10.88 -7.20 11.31
N ILE A 207 9.60 -7.02 11.68
CA ILE A 207 8.49 -7.82 11.16
C ILE A 207 7.85 -7.06 10.02
N LEU A 208 7.92 -7.60 8.80
CA LEU A 208 7.41 -6.99 7.58
C LEU A 208 6.24 -7.82 7.04
N LEU A 209 5.02 -7.29 7.19
CA LEU A 209 3.86 -7.85 6.51
C LEU A 209 3.90 -7.41 5.04
N GLY A 210 4.28 -8.33 4.15
CA GLY A 210 4.47 -8.03 2.73
C GLY A 210 5.89 -7.59 2.38
N ALA A 211 6.89 -8.41 2.72
CA ALA A 211 8.29 -8.22 2.34
C ALA A 211 8.51 -7.93 0.83
N ASN A 212 7.64 -8.46 -0.03
CA ASN A 212 7.71 -8.28 -1.48
C ASN A 212 6.87 -7.10 -1.99
N SER A 213 6.46 -6.18 -1.11
CA SER A 213 5.83 -4.92 -1.51
C SER A 213 6.77 -4.11 -2.41
N GLU A 214 6.24 -3.51 -3.47
CA GLU A 214 6.99 -2.68 -4.42
C GLU A 214 7.73 -1.52 -3.73
N LEU A 215 7.16 -0.99 -2.64
CA LEU A 215 7.72 0.13 -1.86
C LEU A 215 8.14 -0.30 -0.43
N GLY A 216 8.43 -1.59 -0.23
CA GLY A 216 8.80 -2.13 1.08
C GLY A 216 10.27 -1.85 1.47
N PRO A 217 10.57 -1.67 2.77
CA PRO A 217 11.94 -1.37 3.22
C PRO A 217 12.84 -2.62 3.29
N MET A 218 12.36 -3.81 2.87
CA MET A 218 13.05 -5.08 3.06
C MET A 218 14.49 -5.04 2.55
N GLN A 219 14.71 -4.59 1.31
CA GLN A 219 16.05 -4.58 0.72
C GLN A 219 17.00 -3.66 1.50
N THR A 220 16.53 -2.47 1.88
CA THR A 220 17.32 -1.53 2.69
C THR A 220 17.66 -2.13 4.06
N LEU A 221 16.68 -2.72 4.75
CA LEU A 221 16.90 -3.35 6.06
C LEU A 221 17.93 -4.47 5.99
N LEU A 222 17.80 -5.40 5.03
CA LEU A 222 18.73 -6.51 4.84
C LEU A 222 20.14 -6.01 4.48
N ARG A 223 20.25 -4.98 3.61
CA ARG A 223 21.53 -4.36 3.26
C ARG A 223 22.22 -3.68 4.43
N MET A 224 21.45 -3.17 5.39
CA MET A 224 21.96 -2.56 6.62
C MET A 224 22.21 -3.59 7.74
N GLY A 225 21.99 -4.88 7.46
CA GLY A 225 22.30 -5.99 8.37
C GLY A 225 21.18 -6.39 9.32
N ALA A 226 19.96 -5.83 9.18
CA ALA A 226 18.82 -6.26 9.98
C ALA A 226 18.38 -7.68 9.67
N THR A 227 17.77 -8.33 10.67
CA THR A 227 16.97 -9.54 10.49
C THR A 227 15.55 -9.14 10.11
N VAL A 228 14.99 -9.75 9.07
CA VAL A 228 13.61 -9.53 8.63
C VAL A 228 12.80 -10.82 8.80
N ILE A 229 11.64 -10.71 9.46
CA ILE A 229 10.60 -11.75 9.51
C ILE A 229 9.48 -11.30 8.57
N ALA A 230 9.07 -12.14 7.63
CA ALA A 230 8.02 -11.82 6.66
C ALA A 230 7.16 -13.03 6.30
#